data_AF-A0A0B7N8N8-F1
#
_entry.id   AF-A0A0B7N8N8-F1
#
_cell.length_a   1.000
_cell.length_b   1.000
_cell.length_c   1.000
_cell.angle_alpha   90.00
_cell.angle_beta   90.00
_cell.angle_gamma   90.00
#
_symmetry.space_group_name_H-M   'P 1'
#
loop_
_entity.id
_entity.type
_entity.pdbx_description
1 polymer ?
#
loop_
_entity_poly.entity_id
_entity_poly.type
_entity_poly.pdbx_seq_one_letter_code
_entity_poly.pdbx_strand_id
1 'polypeptide(L)'
;MRPPSGWSLKGKPAVTDTPTGRAVSHTVLGAITVKFVVSMELRNPQEETSKGIRIDFSNRKRKAPAQKKKSTSKGTVTGHYLKFLEKTMDEMDCFPELKGYYIVMDNAPIHTAGQIDEMMVARGYRSIYLPPYSPELNPIEQFWSIVKNKVKRSSFEATEDLATRIAEACNGVPPKHLQAFVQHSTNCFEICLRGEPL
;
A
#
# COMPACT_ATOMS: atom_id res chain seq x y z
N MET A 1 13.23 -4.32 8.74
CA MET A 1 13.51 -5.63 9.35
C MET A 1 13.37 -5.50 10.86
N ARG A 2 12.93 -6.54 11.58
CA ARG A 2 13.24 -6.59 13.03
C ARG A 2 14.76 -6.69 13.16
N PRO A 3 15.40 -6.02 14.12
CA PRO A 3 16.80 -6.27 14.39
C PRO A 3 16.98 -7.78 14.61
N PRO A 4 18.04 -8.40 14.07
CA PRO A 4 18.35 -9.78 14.43
C PRO A 4 18.48 -9.83 15.95
N SER A 5 17.67 -10.66 16.61
CA SER A 5 17.84 -10.91 18.05
C SER A 5 18.97 -11.92 18.21
N GLY A 6 20.16 -11.45 18.57
CA GLY A 6 21.29 -12.30 18.92
C GLY A 6 21.34 -12.51 20.44
N TRP A 7 21.45 -13.76 20.87
CA TRP A 7 21.78 -14.07 22.26
C TRP A 7 23.30 -14.13 22.39
N SER A 8 23.87 -13.41 23.35
CA SER A 8 25.28 -13.51 23.71
C SER A 8 25.43 -14.15 25.09
N LEU A 9 26.62 -14.71 25.35
CA LEU A 9 26.98 -15.15 26.69
C LEU A 9 26.92 -13.96 27.67
N LYS A 10 26.55 -14.22 28.93
CA LYS A 10 26.50 -13.23 30.01
C LYS A 10 27.82 -12.45 30.06
N GLY A 11 27.74 -11.12 29.94
CA GLY A 11 28.90 -10.21 29.96
C GLY A 11 29.54 -9.93 28.60
N LYS A 12 29.04 -10.48 27.49
CA LYS A 12 29.47 -10.14 26.14
C LYS A 12 28.38 -9.37 25.38
N PRO A 13 28.74 -8.36 24.57
CA PRO A 13 27.75 -7.69 23.72
C PRO A 13 27.23 -8.64 22.64
N ALA A 14 25.94 -8.60 22.36
CA ALA A 14 25.38 -9.22 21.17
C ALA A 14 25.73 -8.34 19.97
N VAL A 15 26.54 -8.87 19.04
CA VAL A 15 26.94 -8.18 17.81
C VAL A 15 26.20 -8.84 16.66
N THR A 16 25.48 -8.03 15.87
CA THR A 16 24.76 -8.50 14.69
C THR A 16 25.09 -7.60 13.51
N ASP A 17 25.65 -8.16 12.45
CA ASP A 17 25.87 -7.44 11.22
C ASP A 17 24.55 -7.35 10.45
N THR A 18 24.13 -6.12 10.16
CA THR A 18 22.96 -5.89 9.29
C THR A 18 23.46 -5.31 7.98
N PRO A 19 23.27 -5.99 6.83
CA PRO A 19 23.66 -5.43 5.55
C PRO A 19 22.85 -4.15 5.29
N THR A 20 23.54 -3.01 5.30
CA THR A 20 22.93 -1.70 5.00
C THR A 20 22.95 -1.48 3.49
N GLY A 21 21.85 -1.82 2.82
CA GLY A 21 21.62 -1.53 1.42
C GLY A 21 20.25 -0.89 1.21
N ARG A 22 20.13 0.03 0.24
CA ARG A 22 18.81 0.47 -0.25
C ARG A 22 18.21 -0.68 -1.05
N ALA A 23 17.33 -1.45 -0.40
CA ALA A 23 16.48 -2.40 -1.09
C ALA A 23 15.51 -1.66 -2.02
N VAL A 24 15.07 -2.35 -3.08
CA VAL A 24 14.03 -1.85 -3.97
C VAL A 24 12.70 -1.79 -3.20
N SER A 25 12.18 -0.58 -2.98
CA SER A 25 10.87 -0.39 -2.36
C SER A 25 9.75 -0.74 -3.34
N HIS A 26 8.83 -1.58 -2.91
CA HIS A 26 7.62 -1.93 -3.65
C HIS A 26 6.43 -1.23 -3.00
N THR A 27 5.44 -0.82 -3.80
CA THR A 27 4.19 -0.25 -3.28
C THR A 27 3.06 -1.23 -3.53
N VAL A 28 2.24 -1.48 -2.51
CA VAL A 28 1.01 -2.26 -2.64
C VAL A 28 -0.15 -1.33 -2.36
N LEU A 29 -1.15 -1.33 -3.24
CA LEU A 29 -2.45 -0.72 -3.01
C LEU A 29 -3.44 -1.83 -2.69
N GLY A 30 -4.34 -1.59 -1.74
CA GLY A 30 -5.28 -2.61 -1.32
C GLY A 30 -6.59 -2.00 -0.84
N ALA A 31 -7.68 -2.73 -1.05
CA ALA A 31 -9.00 -2.43 -0.54
C ALA A 31 -9.61 -3.67 0.09
N ILE A 32 -10.25 -3.50 1.24
CA ILE A 32 -10.90 -4.58 1.98
C ILE A 32 -12.33 -4.20 2.34
N THR A 33 -13.19 -5.19 2.46
CA THR A 33 -14.47 -5.09 3.14
C THR A 33 -14.48 -5.95 4.39
N VAL A 34 -15.56 -5.85 5.16
CA VAL A 34 -15.86 -6.72 6.29
C VAL A 34 -15.96 -8.21 5.91
N LYS A 35 -16.20 -8.54 4.63
CA LYS A 35 -16.41 -9.92 4.16
C LYS A 35 -15.19 -10.50 3.43
N PHE A 36 -14.53 -9.70 2.60
CA PHE A 36 -13.46 -10.16 1.72
C PHE A 36 -12.48 -9.04 1.37
N VAL A 37 -11.31 -9.44 0.87
CA VAL A 37 -10.37 -8.54 0.22
C VAL A 37 -10.90 -8.23 -1.18
N VAL A 38 -11.11 -6.94 -1.49
CA VAL A 38 -11.63 -6.51 -2.79
C VAL A 38 -10.50 -6.64 -3.81
N SER A 39 -9.56 -5.71 -3.75
CA SER A 39 -8.47 -5.57 -4.71
C SER A 39 -7.12 -5.52 -3.99
N MET A 40 -6.09 -6.15 -4.56
CA MET A 40 -4.71 -6.05 -4.10
C MET A 40 -3.78 -5.88 -5.31
N GLU A 41 -3.17 -4.70 -5.45
CA GLU A 41 -2.30 -4.37 -6.57
C GLU A 41 -0.87 -4.10 -6.10
N LEU A 42 0.04 -5.04 -6.39
CA LEU A 42 1.47 -4.82 -6.26
C LEU A 42 1.97 -3.99 -7.44
N ARG A 43 2.52 -2.82 -7.15
CA ARG A 43 3.20 -2.00 -8.15
C ARG A 43 4.68 -2.35 -8.19
N ASN A 44 5.10 -2.86 -9.34
CA ASN A 44 6.51 -2.95 -9.67
C ASN A 44 7.06 -1.53 -9.83
N PRO A 45 8.20 -1.21 -9.20
CA PRO A 45 8.90 0.03 -9.49
C PRO A 45 9.26 0.03 -10.98
N GLN A 46 8.74 0.99 -11.74
CA GLN A 46 8.93 1.05 -13.20
C GLN A 46 10.41 0.88 -13.56
N GLU A 47 10.72 -0.11 -14.38
CA GLU A 47 11.85 0.00 -15.30
C GLU A 47 11.53 1.13 -16.28
N GLU A 48 12.48 2.03 -16.49
CA GLU A 48 12.27 3.23 -17.31
C GLU A 48 11.76 2.82 -18.71
N THR A 49 10.51 3.17 -19.06
CA THR A 49 10.21 3.40 -20.47
C THR A 49 11.00 4.63 -20.87
N SER A 50 11.95 4.42 -21.77
CA SER A 50 12.80 5.43 -22.38
C SER A 50 11.98 6.68 -22.69
N LYS A 51 12.32 7.79 -22.02
CA LYS A 51 11.67 9.09 -22.25
C LYS A 51 11.60 9.33 -23.75
N GLY A 52 10.39 9.57 -24.27
CA GLY A 52 10.17 9.99 -25.64
C GLY A 52 11.15 11.12 -25.99
N ILE A 53 11.90 10.90 -27.06
CA ILE A 53 12.83 11.89 -27.60
C ILE A 53 11.99 13.08 -28.04
N ARG A 54 12.08 14.20 -27.32
CA ARG A 54 11.72 15.51 -27.90
C ARG A 54 12.87 15.90 -28.81
N ILE A 55 12.69 15.72 -30.12
CA ILE A 55 13.60 16.30 -31.13
C ILE A 55 13.23 17.76 -31.25
N ASP A 56 13.98 18.62 -30.57
CA ASP A 56 13.95 20.06 -30.82
C ASP A 56 15.00 20.35 -31.91
N PHE A 57 14.54 20.84 -33.07
CA PHE A 57 15.39 21.07 -34.26
C PHE A 57 16.22 22.36 -34.19
N SER A 58 16.33 22.98 -33.01
CA SER A 58 17.09 24.22 -32.82
C SER A 58 18.24 24.04 -31.82
N ASN A 59 19.46 24.31 -32.33
CA ASN A 59 20.74 24.46 -31.62
C ASN A 59 21.57 23.21 -31.28
N ARG A 60 22.57 22.97 -32.15
CA ARG A 60 23.73 22.08 -31.95
C ARG A 60 24.66 22.61 -30.85
N LYS A 61 24.63 22.01 -29.67
CA LYS A 61 25.81 21.87 -28.79
C LYS A 61 25.86 20.44 -28.27
N ARG A 62 26.98 19.75 -28.52
CA ARG A 62 27.21 18.36 -28.12
C ARG A 62 27.21 18.25 -26.60
N LYS A 63 26.19 17.59 -26.03
CA LYS A 63 26.15 17.23 -24.61
C LYS A 63 27.00 15.97 -24.41
N ALA A 64 27.86 15.98 -23.38
CA ALA A 64 28.71 14.85 -23.01
C ALA A 64 27.91 13.53 -22.87
N PRO A 65 28.51 12.36 -23.12
CA PRO A 65 27.81 11.08 -23.07
C PRO A 65 27.09 10.90 -21.73
N ALA A 66 25.79 10.61 -21.81
CA ALA A 66 24.95 10.45 -20.65
C ALA A 66 25.47 9.30 -19.77
N GLN A 67 25.95 9.62 -18.57
CA GLN A 67 26.10 8.62 -17.52
C GLN A 67 24.72 7.96 -17.30
N LYS A 68 24.69 6.61 -17.29
CA LYS A 68 23.49 5.83 -16.92
C LYS A 68 22.98 6.37 -15.58
N LYS A 69 21.89 7.15 -15.59
CA LYS A 69 21.22 7.57 -14.37
C LYS A 69 20.70 6.30 -13.70
N LYS A 70 21.06 6.10 -12.43
CA LYS A 70 20.44 5.06 -11.59
C LYS A 70 18.91 5.30 -11.62
N SER A 71 18.14 4.23 -11.83
CA SER A 71 16.68 4.26 -11.86
C SER A 71 16.15 4.89 -10.58
N THR A 72 15.58 6.08 -10.68
CA THR A 72 14.79 6.64 -9.58
C THR A 72 13.39 6.05 -9.73
N SER A 73 13.03 5.07 -8.90
CA SER A 73 11.66 4.56 -8.89
C SER A 73 10.72 5.73 -8.63
N LYS A 74 9.95 6.16 -9.64
CA LYS A 74 8.91 7.16 -9.43
C LYS A 74 7.89 6.52 -8.49
N GLY A 75 7.60 7.19 -7.37
CA GLY A 75 6.64 6.72 -6.38
C GLY A 75 5.22 6.58 -6.94
N THR A 76 4.27 6.30 -6.05
CA THR A 76 2.85 6.32 -6.41
C THR A 76 2.37 7.76 -6.57
N VAL A 77 1.66 8.03 -7.66
CA VAL A 77 1.06 9.34 -7.96
C VAL A 77 -0.44 9.15 -8.08
N THR A 78 -1.21 10.24 -8.01
CA THR A 78 -2.68 10.24 -8.09
C THR A 78 -3.21 9.39 -9.25
N GLY A 79 -2.64 9.47 -10.45
CA GLY A 79 -3.08 8.67 -11.59
C GLY A 79 -2.99 7.15 -11.39
N HIS A 80 -1.98 6.67 -10.66
CA HIS A 80 -1.90 5.25 -10.31
C HIS A 80 -2.99 4.83 -9.32
N TYR A 81 -3.31 5.72 -8.37
CA TYR A 81 -4.35 5.50 -7.39
C TYR A 81 -5.75 5.50 -8.01
N LEU A 82 -6.03 6.43 -8.93
CA LEU A 82 -7.30 6.48 -9.66
C LEU A 82 -7.55 5.20 -10.47
N LYS A 83 -6.53 4.68 -11.15
CA LYS A 83 -6.64 3.40 -11.87
C LYS A 83 -6.91 2.23 -10.92
N PHE A 84 -6.30 2.25 -9.74
CA PHE A 84 -6.57 1.25 -8.71
C PHE A 84 -8.01 1.34 -8.20
N LEU A 85 -8.52 2.55 -7.94
CA LEU A 85 -9.90 2.78 -7.52
C LEU A 85 -10.91 2.33 -8.59
N GLU A 86 -10.64 2.61 -9.86
CA GLU A 86 -11.48 2.18 -10.99
C GLU A 86 -11.66 0.65 -10.97
N LYS A 87 -10.55 -0.10 -10.92
CA LYS A 87 -10.59 -1.57 -10.82
C LYS A 87 -11.29 -2.06 -9.57
N THR A 88 -11.04 -1.40 -8.44
CA THR A 88 -11.67 -1.76 -7.15
C THR A 88 -13.18 -1.61 -7.26
N MET A 89 -13.67 -0.55 -7.90
CA MET A 89 -15.10 -0.37 -8.14
C MET A 89 -15.64 -1.36 -9.17
N ASP A 90 -14.89 -1.72 -10.22
CA ASP A 90 -15.29 -2.78 -11.17
C ASP A 90 -15.52 -4.11 -10.44
N GLU A 91 -14.65 -4.46 -9.49
CA GLU A 91 -14.82 -5.64 -8.64
C GLU A 91 -16.02 -5.50 -7.70
N MET A 92 -16.20 -4.34 -7.06
CA MET A 92 -17.35 -4.09 -6.20
C MET A 92 -18.69 -4.10 -6.95
N ASP A 93 -18.70 -3.68 -8.22
CA ASP A 93 -19.87 -3.65 -9.10
C ASP A 93 -20.42 -5.07 -9.36
N CYS A 94 -19.59 -6.10 -9.19
CA CYS A 94 -19.98 -7.51 -9.28
C CYS A 94 -20.81 -7.99 -8.06
N PHE A 95 -20.89 -7.19 -7.00
CA PHE A 95 -21.59 -7.52 -5.75
C PHE A 95 -22.72 -6.51 -5.49
N PRO A 96 -23.98 -6.84 -5.84
CA PRO A 96 -25.10 -5.93 -5.69
C PRO A 96 -25.27 -5.39 -4.25
N GLU A 97 -24.89 -6.17 -3.24
CA GLU A 97 -24.99 -5.76 -1.84
C GLU A 97 -24.01 -4.66 -1.44
N LEU A 98 -22.98 -4.38 -2.25
CA LEU A 98 -22.00 -3.32 -1.98
C LEU A 98 -22.45 -1.97 -2.53
N LYS A 99 -23.53 -1.90 -3.30
CA LYS A 99 -24.04 -0.62 -3.84
C LYS A 99 -24.41 0.33 -2.71
N GLY A 100 -24.04 1.61 -2.86
CA GLY A 100 -24.25 2.63 -1.84
C GLY A 100 -23.25 2.59 -0.67
N TYR A 101 -22.25 1.70 -0.69
CA TYR A 101 -21.23 1.65 0.36
C TYR A 101 -20.32 2.88 0.30
N TYR A 102 -19.70 3.14 1.46
CA TYR A 102 -18.70 4.16 1.61
C TYR A 102 -17.30 3.56 1.45
N ILE A 103 -16.45 4.23 0.68
CA ILE A 103 -15.03 3.94 0.54
C ILE A 103 -14.28 4.88 1.47
N VAL A 104 -13.69 4.29 2.52
CA VAL A 104 -12.95 5.00 3.55
C VAL A 104 -11.47 5.07 3.15
N MET A 105 -10.90 6.26 3.17
CA MET A 105 -9.52 6.55 2.75
C MET A 105 -8.83 7.42 3.80
N ASP A 106 -7.51 7.29 3.95
CA ASP A 106 -6.74 8.27 4.71
C ASP A 106 -6.61 9.60 3.92
N ASN A 107 -5.99 10.61 4.53
CA ASN A 107 -5.82 11.92 3.90
C ASN A 107 -4.47 12.05 3.16
N ALA A 108 -4.00 10.99 2.50
CA ALA A 108 -2.75 11.02 1.74
C ALA A 108 -2.84 11.97 0.54
N PRO A 109 -1.74 12.65 0.13
CA PRO A 109 -1.76 13.58 -1.01
C PRO A 109 -2.20 12.97 -2.36
N ILE A 110 -2.06 11.65 -2.51
CA ILE A 110 -2.51 10.91 -3.70
C ILE A 110 -4.04 10.72 -3.74
N HIS A 111 -4.74 10.96 -2.63
CA HIS A 111 -6.19 10.91 -2.49
C HIS A 111 -6.79 12.28 -2.81
N THR A 112 -6.64 12.71 -4.06
CA THR A 112 -7.14 14.01 -4.53
C THR A 112 -8.68 14.02 -4.54
N ALA A 113 -9.28 14.59 -3.49
CA ALA A 113 -10.71 14.42 -3.19
C ALA A 113 -11.65 14.72 -4.36
N GLY A 114 -11.50 15.86 -5.05
CA GLY A 114 -12.45 16.27 -6.09
C GLY A 114 -12.67 15.23 -7.21
N GLN A 115 -11.58 14.73 -7.81
CA GLN A 115 -11.70 13.75 -8.91
C GLN A 115 -12.17 12.38 -8.41
N ILE A 116 -11.80 12.00 -7.18
CA ILE A 116 -12.22 10.74 -6.58
C ILE A 116 -13.72 10.79 -6.28
N ASP A 117 -14.20 11.87 -5.67
CA ASP A 117 -15.59 12.03 -5.26
C ASP A 117 -16.54 11.97 -6.46
N GLU A 118 -16.20 12.66 -7.56
CA GLU A 118 -16.96 12.61 -8.82
C GLU A 118 -17.04 11.18 -9.38
N MET A 119 -15.93 10.47 -9.40
CA MET A 119 -15.84 9.09 -9.90
C MET A 119 -16.66 8.11 -9.04
N MET A 120 -16.61 8.27 -7.72
CA MET A 120 -17.35 7.45 -6.76
C MET A 120 -18.86 7.66 -6.90
N VAL A 121 -19.30 8.92 -6.91
CA VAL A 121 -20.72 9.29 -7.01
C VAL A 121 -21.30 8.82 -8.34
N ALA A 122 -20.56 8.95 -9.44
CA ALA A 122 -21.00 8.47 -10.76
C ALA A 122 -21.29 6.96 -10.79
N ARG A 123 -20.68 6.17 -9.91
CA ARG A 123 -20.90 4.71 -9.80
C ARG A 123 -21.83 4.30 -8.65
N GLY A 124 -22.36 5.28 -7.91
CA GLY A 124 -23.28 5.03 -6.78
C GLY A 124 -22.57 4.72 -5.46
N TYR A 125 -21.31 5.13 -5.31
CA TYR A 125 -20.53 5.03 -4.07
C TYR A 125 -20.30 6.41 -3.45
N ARG A 126 -19.78 6.43 -2.23
CA ARG A 126 -19.40 7.67 -1.52
C ARG A 126 -18.02 7.52 -0.93
N SER A 127 -17.26 8.60 -0.87
CA SER A 127 -15.95 8.66 -0.21
C SER A 127 -16.08 9.18 1.22
N ILE A 128 -15.23 8.66 2.11
CA ILE A 128 -14.99 9.22 3.45
C ILE A 128 -13.48 9.38 3.62
N TYR A 129 -13.06 10.58 4.01
CA TYR A 129 -11.65 10.88 4.30
C TYR A 129 -11.47 10.92 5.81
N LEU A 130 -10.53 10.12 6.31
CA LEU A 130 -10.20 10.07 7.73
C LEU A 130 -9.39 11.31 8.16
N PRO A 131 -9.47 11.70 9.44
CA PRO A 131 -8.62 12.74 9.98
C PRO A 131 -7.12 12.42 9.78
N PRO A 132 -6.25 13.44 9.68
CA PRO A 132 -4.82 13.23 9.61
C PRO A 132 -4.30 12.44 10.82
N TYR A 133 -3.38 11.51 10.57
CA TYR A 133 -2.72 10.70 11.60
C TYR A 133 -3.65 9.82 12.46
N SER A 134 -4.77 9.36 11.89
CA SER A 134 -5.71 8.43 12.56
C SER A 134 -5.69 7.01 11.97
N PRO A 135 -4.56 6.27 12.01
CA PRO A 135 -4.47 4.91 11.48
C PRO A 135 -5.37 3.91 12.22
N GLU A 136 -5.72 4.16 13.48
CA GLU A 136 -6.66 3.37 14.27
C GLU A 136 -8.07 3.34 13.69
N LEU A 137 -8.45 4.38 12.95
CA LEU A 137 -9.76 4.49 12.29
C LEU A 137 -9.76 3.86 10.90
N ASN A 138 -8.60 3.37 10.42
CA ASN A 138 -8.44 2.75 9.12
C ASN A 138 -8.27 1.23 9.26
N PRO A 139 -9.33 0.41 9.03
CA PRO A 139 -9.28 -1.04 9.23
C PRO A 139 -8.16 -1.75 8.44
N ILE A 140 -7.76 -1.20 7.29
CA ILE A 140 -6.73 -1.82 6.45
C ILE A 140 -5.34 -1.80 7.10
N GLU A 141 -5.09 -0.93 8.08
CA GLU A 141 -3.81 -0.89 8.77
C GLU A 141 -3.53 -2.18 9.56
N GLN A 142 -4.57 -2.75 10.18
CA GLN A 142 -4.47 -4.05 10.83
C GLN A 142 -4.27 -5.19 9.84
N PHE A 143 -4.95 -5.14 8.69
CA PHE A 143 -4.72 -6.07 7.59
C PHE A 143 -3.26 -6.05 7.15
N TRP A 144 -2.70 -4.86 6.92
CA TRP A 144 -1.29 -4.70 6.56
C TRP A 144 -0.36 -5.18 7.67
N SER A 145 -0.70 -5.02 8.94
CA SER A 145 0.08 -5.57 10.05
C SER A 145 0.22 -7.09 9.94
N ILE A 146 -0.89 -7.80 9.66
CA ILE A 146 -0.86 -9.26 9.46
C ILE A 146 -0.03 -9.64 8.22
N VAL A 147 -0.29 -9.00 7.08
CA VAL A 147 0.41 -9.30 5.82
C VAL A 147 1.92 -9.06 5.98
N LYS A 148 2.33 -7.91 6.52
CA LYS A 148 3.74 -7.59 6.80
C LYS A 148 4.38 -8.63 7.73
N ASN A 149 3.67 -9.11 8.73
CA ASN A 149 4.19 -10.12 9.66
C ASN A 149 4.38 -11.47 8.97
N LYS A 150 3.48 -11.89 8.08
CA LYS A 150 3.65 -13.12 7.29
C LYS A 150 4.83 -13.02 6.32
N VAL A 151 4.93 -11.93 5.56
CA VAL A 151 6.01 -11.72 4.59
C VAL A 151 7.40 -11.71 5.25
N LYS A 152 7.49 -11.29 6.52
CA LYS A 152 8.75 -11.22 7.29
C LYS A 152 9.22 -12.55 7.89
N ARG A 153 8.38 -13.58 7.97
CA ARG A 153 8.64 -14.75 8.85
C ARG A 153 9.80 -15.65 8.39
N SER A 154 10.12 -15.69 7.10
CA SER A 154 11.11 -16.61 6.54
C SER A 154 11.95 -15.97 5.44
N SER A 155 13.12 -16.55 5.15
CA SER A 155 13.84 -16.29 3.89
C SER A 155 12.98 -16.68 2.69
N PHE A 156 13.22 -16.06 1.54
CA PHE A 156 12.62 -16.50 0.28
C PHE A 156 13.13 -17.89 -0.08
N GLU A 157 12.22 -18.78 -0.47
CA GLU A 157 12.60 -20.03 -1.13
C GLU A 157 13.13 -19.72 -2.53
N ALA A 158 13.93 -20.62 -3.12
CA ALA A 158 14.56 -20.39 -4.42
C ALA A 158 13.55 -20.13 -5.56
N THR A 159 12.31 -20.57 -5.41
CA THR A 159 11.22 -20.43 -6.38
C THR A 159 10.23 -19.31 -6.06
N GLU A 160 10.41 -18.60 -4.94
CA GLU A 160 9.44 -17.63 -4.45
C GLU A 160 9.92 -16.20 -4.70
N ASP A 161 9.03 -15.38 -5.26
CA ASP A 161 9.24 -13.94 -5.38
C ASP A 161 8.39 -13.16 -4.37
N LEU A 162 8.71 -11.87 -4.22
CA LEU A 162 8.00 -10.98 -3.31
C LEU A 162 6.50 -10.88 -3.64
N ALA A 163 6.15 -10.95 -4.92
CA ALA A 163 4.77 -10.82 -5.37
C ALA A 163 3.92 -12.00 -4.92
N THR A 164 4.41 -13.21 -5.13
CA THR A 164 3.77 -14.46 -4.74
C THR A 164 3.59 -14.52 -3.23
N ARG A 165 4.63 -14.17 -2.47
CA ARG A 165 4.57 -14.12 -1.00
C ARG A 165 3.53 -13.13 -0.48
N ILE A 166 3.44 -11.93 -1.08
CA ILE A 166 2.43 -10.93 -0.71
C ILE A 166 1.03 -11.47 -1.04
N ALA A 167 0.84 -12.05 -2.21
CA ALA A 167 -0.44 -12.62 -2.63
C ALA A 167 -0.90 -13.74 -1.68
N GLU A 168 -0.03 -14.69 -1.34
CA GLU A 168 -0.30 -15.75 -0.37
C GLU A 168 -0.61 -15.19 1.03
N ALA A 169 0.15 -14.18 1.47
CA ALA A 169 -0.07 -13.55 2.76
C ALA A 169 -1.46 -12.90 2.84
N CYS A 170 -1.87 -12.18 1.79
CA CYS A 170 -3.18 -11.57 1.63
C CYS A 170 -4.31 -12.61 1.59
N ASN A 171 -4.19 -13.62 0.72
CA ASN A 171 -5.20 -14.68 0.56
C ASN A 171 -5.35 -15.55 1.81
N GLY A 172 -4.29 -15.69 2.60
CA GLY A 172 -4.34 -16.42 3.86
C GLY A 172 -4.92 -15.62 5.03
N VAL A 173 -5.42 -14.40 4.85
CA VAL A 173 -6.11 -13.65 5.92
C VAL A 173 -7.54 -14.19 6.05
N PRO A 174 -7.92 -14.80 7.19
CA PRO A 174 -9.26 -15.39 7.31
C PRO A 174 -10.36 -14.30 7.34
N PRO A 175 -11.54 -14.51 6.76
CA PRO A 175 -12.63 -13.53 6.75
C PRO A 175 -13.03 -13.00 8.14
N LYS A 176 -12.99 -13.85 9.17
CA LYS A 176 -13.24 -13.43 10.57
C LYS A 176 -12.31 -12.32 11.05
N HIS A 177 -11.08 -12.23 10.52
CA HIS A 177 -10.16 -11.15 10.87
C HIS A 177 -10.58 -9.83 10.23
N LEU A 178 -11.12 -9.86 9.01
CA LEU A 178 -11.63 -8.65 8.35
C LEU A 178 -12.76 -8.01 9.17
N GLN A 179 -13.66 -8.83 9.70
CA GLN A 179 -14.70 -8.39 10.63
C GLN A 179 -14.10 -7.75 11.88
N ALA A 180 -13.11 -8.42 12.50
CA ALA A 180 -12.45 -7.91 13.69
C ALA A 180 -11.71 -6.57 13.44
N PHE A 181 -11.11 -6.37 12.26
CA PHE A 181 -10.42 -5.12 11.92
C PHE A 181 -11.37 -3.93 11.86
N VAL A 182 -12.52 -4.12 11.21
CA VAL A 182 -13.57 -3.10 11.13
C VAL A 182 -14.11 -2.81 12.53
N GLN A 183 -14.43 -3.87 13.29
CA GLN A 183 -14.94 -3.72 14.66
C GLN A 183 -13.97 -2.98 15.58
N HIS A 184 -12.66 -3.27 15.49
CA HIS A 184 -11.66 -2.54 16.28
C HIS A 184 -11.64 -1.05 15.93
N SER A 185 -11.70 -0.70 14.64
CA SER A 185 -11.73 0.70 14.20
C SER A 185 -13.00 1.41 14.70
N THR A 186 -14.15 0.72 14.69
CA THR A 186 -15.39 1.21 15.30
C THR A 186 -15.26 1.41 16.81
N ASN A 187 -14.61 0.51 17.53
CA ASN A 187 -14.39 0.65 18.97
C ASN A 187 -13.46 1.84 19.30
N CYS A 188 -12.45 2.07 18.46
CA CYS A 188 -11.56 3.22 18.58
C CYS A 188 -12.30 4.55 18.33
N PHE A 189 -13.31 4.56 17.46
CA PHE A 189 -14.03 5.78 17.09
C PHE A 189 -14.59 6.53 18.31
N GLU A 190 -15.25 5.83 19.24
CA GLU A 190 -15.80 6.44 20.46
C GLU A 190 -14.70 6.99 21.39
N ILE A 191 -13.57 6.29 21.47
CA ILE A 191 -12.41 6.72 22.26
C ILE A 191 -11.82 8.01 21.65
N CYS A 192 -11.64 8.04 20.32
CA CYS A 192 -11.18 9.20 19.57
C CYS A 192 -12.14 10.39 19.72
N LEU A 193 -13.45 10.15 19.66
CA LEU A 193 -14.47 11.20 19.79
C LEU A 193 -14.43 11.86 21.18
N ARG A 194 -14.11 11.08 22.22
CA ARG A 194 -13.93 11.57 23.59
C ARG A 194 -12.55 12.16 23.87
N GLY A 195 -11.60 12.05 22.94
CA GLY A 195 -10.22 12.52 23.11
C GLY A 195 -9.42 11.70 24.14
N GLU A 196 -9.81 10.44 24.36
CA GLU A 196 -9.14 9.53 25.29
C GLU A 196 -7.91 8.88 24.63
N PRO A 197 -6.87 8.51 25.40
CA PRO A 197 -5.74 7.75 24.87
C PRO A 197 -6.15 6.34 24.41
N LEU A 198 -5.54 5.89 23.31
CA LEU A 198 -5.71 4.56 22.71
C LEU A 198 -4.65 3.55 23.18
#